data_AF-A0A7Y2SIM4-F1
#
_entry.id   AF-A0A7Y2SIM4-F1
#
_cell.length_a   1.000
_cell.length_b   1.000
_cell.length_c   1.000
_cell.angle_alpha   90.00
_cell.angle_beta   90.00
_cell.angle_gamma   90.00
#
_symmetry.space_group_name_H-M   'P 1'
#
loop_
_entity.id
_entity.type
_entity.pdbx_description
1 polymer ?
#
loop_
_entity_poly.entity_id
_entity_poly.type
_entity_poly.pdbx_seq_one_letter_code
_entity_poly.pdbx_strand_id
1 'polypeptide(L)'
;MLRLIDWVYGLITKNPLIFWACMITNAVGVIWGGVVWYGPQLLASPLWAWPFIPDCPEAALWGTVAFLLLRYGRDRSWFTAFAAFSCIKYGIWTLMFWLKHWSVVGFADPEFPLELMLFVSHMGLTAEGVLLATRIGPLATPLRLAVIGWFALSVFVDYGLGFFPPLTLAVPEAYVFWVAATLTTLLGVALLLLPTHALTPAPSPLKVARRG
;
A
#
# COMPACT_ATOMS: atom_id res chain seq x y z
N MET A 1 -7.05 19.47 -7.25
CA MET A 1 -6.72 18.09 -6.84
C MET A 1 -6.46 17.97 -5.34
N LEU A 2 -5.48 18.69 -4.75
CA LEU A 2 -5.19 18.60 -3.30
C LEU A 2 -6.41 18.86 -2.38
N ARG A 3 -7.24 19.86 -2.70
CA ARG A 3 -8.48 20.16 -1.93
C ARG A 3 -9.47 18.99 -1.87
N LEU A 4 -9.58 18.19 -2.94
CA LEU A 4 -10.46 17.03 -2.97
C LEU A 4 -9.88 15.92 -2.07
N ILE A 5 -8.57 15.67 -2.15
CA ILE A 5 -7.89 14.67 -1.33
C ILE A 5 -7.99 15.03 0.15
N ASP A 6 -7.82 16.31 0.51
CA ASP A 6 -7.99 16.80 1.87
C ASP A 6 -9.41 16.63 2.39
N TRP A 7 -10.41 16.89 1.53
CA TRP A 7 -11.80 16.67 1.87
C TRP A 7 -12.11 15.19 2.11
N VAL A 8 -11.66 14.29 1.21
CA VAL A 8 -11.84 12.83 1.36
C VAL A 8 -11.15 12.32 2.62
N TYR A 9 -9.89 12.71 2.84
CA TYR A 9 -9.16 12.37 4.06
C TYR A 9 -9.90 12.86 5.32
N GLY A 10 -10.40 14.10 5.30
CA GLY A 10 -11.19 14.65 6.39
C GLY A 10 -12.49 13.89 6.64
N LEU A 11 -13.21 13.53 5.58
CA LEU A 11 -14.45 12.75 5.65
C LEU A 11 -14.22 11.39 6.31
N ILE A 12 -13.20 10.66 5.88
CA ILE A 12 -12.85 9.34 6.40
C ILE A 12 -12.39 9.45 7.86
N THR A 13 -11.39 10.28 8.14
CA THR A 13 -10.74 10.33 9.45
C THR A 13 -11.58 10.97 10.55
N LYS A 14 -12.42 11.96 10.23
CA LYS A 14 -13.27 12.65 11.22
C LYS A 14 -14.53 11.87 11.55
N ASN A 15 -15.04 11.04 10.64
CA ASN A 15 -16.17 10.17 10.91
C ASN A 15 -15.67 8.84 11.52
N PRO A 16 -15.92 8.56 12.81
CA PRO A 16 -15.41 7.36 13.46
C PRO A 16 -15.95 6.07 12.84
N LEU A 17 -17.19 6.07 12.33
CA LEU A 17 -17.79 4.88 11.71
C LEU A 17 -17.06 4.54 10.41
N ILE A 18 -16.87 5.52 9.53
CA ILE A 18 -16.17 5.32 8.25
C ILE A 18 -14.72 4.93 8.51
N PHE A 19 -14.03 5.63 9.41
CA PHE A 19 -12.65 5.32 9.76
C PHE A 19 -12.50 3.87 10.22
N TRP A 20 -13.28 3.44 11.21
CA TRP A 20 -13.16 2.09 11.75
C TRP A 20 -13.64 1.02 10.77
N ALA A 21 -14.62 1.32 9.91
CA ALA A 21 -14.99 0.43 8.82
C ALA A 21 -13.78 0.17 7.90
N CYS A 22 -13.07 1.21 7.45
CA CYS A 22 -11.85 1.05 6.63
C CYS A 22 -10.77 0.22 7.36
N MET A 23 -10.50 0.51 8.64
CA MET A 23 -9.47 -0.22 9.40
C MET A 23 -9.84 -1.70 9.61
N ILE A 24 -11.13 -2.00 9.85
CA ILE A 24 -11.63 -3.37 9.98
C ILE A 24 -11.54 -4.08 8.63
N THR A 25 -11.92 -3.42 7.52
CA THR A 25 -11.78 -3.99 6.17
C THR A 25 -10.32 -4.33 5.87
N ASN A 26 -9.38 -3.46 6.22
CA ASN A 26 -7.96 -3.78 6.09
C ASN A 26 -7.55 -4.96 6.96
N ALA A 27 -7.98 -5.01 8.23
CA ALA A 27 -7.65 -6.13 9.11
C ALA A 27 -8.20 -7.46 8.58
N VAL A 28 -9.41 -7.48 8.03
CA VAL A 28 -9.98 -8.65 7.36
C VAL A 28 -9.17 -9.01 6.13
N GLY A 29 -8.79 -8.04 5.30
CA GLY A 29 -7.93 -8.25 4.12
C GLY A 29 -6.55 -8.80 4.47
N VAL A 30 -5.94 -8.32 5.55
CA VAL A 30 -4.65 -8.79 6.08
C VAL A 30 -4.75 -10.26 6.48
N ILE A 31 -5.76 -10.62 7.26
CA ILE A 31 -5.93 -12.00 7.75
C ILE A 31 -6.28 -12.93 6.58
N TRP A 32 -7.30 -12.56 5.80
CA TRP A 32 -7.79 -13.40 4.71
C TRP A 32 -6.72 -13.56 3.62
N GLY A 33 -6.11 -12.46 3.15
CA GLY A 33 -5.04 -12.53 2.15
C GLY A 33 -3.79 -13.23 2.68
N GLY A 34 -3.38 -12.92 3.91
CA GLY A 34 -2.21 -13.55 4.53
C GLY A 34 -2.36 -15.06 4.72
N VAL A 35 -3.54 -15.54 5.10
CA VAL A 35 -3.79 -16.97 5.34
C VAL A 35 -4.16 -17.71 4.06
N VAL A 36 -5.11 -17.19 3.27
CA VAL A 36 -5.67 -17.89 2.11
C VAL A 36 -4.75 -17.78 0.90
N TRP A 37 -4.20 -16.59 0.63
CA TRP A 37 -3.39 -16.34 -0.56
C TRP A 37 -1.91 -16.68 -0.33
N TYR A 38 -1.34 -16.18 0.76
CA TYR A 38 0.10 -16.30 1.05
C TYR A 38 0.44 -17.42 2.03
N GLY A 39 -0.54 -18.03 2.70
CA GLY A 39 -0.31 -19.02 3.76
C GLY A 39 0.57 -20.20 3.31
N PRO A 40 0.24 -20.88 2.19
CA PRO A 40 1.08 -21.97 1.68
C PRO A 40 2.52 -21.53 1.37
N GLN A 41 2.69 -20.33 0.80
CA GLN A 41 4.01 -19.79 0.47
C GLN A 41 4.81 -19.46 1.72
N LEU A 42 4.19 -18.84 2.73
CA LEU A 42 4.83 -18.52 4.02
C LEU A 42 5.31 -19.77 4.74
N LEU A 43 4.47 -20.83 4.77
CA LEU A 43 4.82 -22.10 5.41
C LEU A 43 5.96 -22.84 4.69
N ALA A 44 6.08 -22.66 3.38
CA ALA A 44 7.17 -23.24 2.57
C ALA A 44 8.45 -22.39 2.57
N SER A 45 8.42 -21.20 3.17
CA SER A 45 9.50 -20.21 3.08
C SER A 45 10.28 -20.06 4.39
N PRO A 46 11.59 -19.74 4.32
CA PRO A 46 12.36 -19.43 5.51
C PRO A 46 11.86 -18.16 6.19
N LEU A 47 11.96 -18.10 7.53
CA LEU A 47 11.42 -16.98 8.34
C LEU A 47 11.96 -15.60 7.96
N TRP A 48 13.18 -15.51 7.41
CA TRP A 48 13.75 -14.23 6.98
C TRP A 48 13.01 -13.62 5.77
N ALA A 49 12.33 -14.44 4.96
CA ALA A 49 11.61 -13.99 3.77
C ALA A 49 10.19 -13.50 4.09
N TRP A 50 9.68 -13.82 5.29
CA TRP A 50 8.32 -13.47 5.71
C TRP A 50 7.98 -11.98 5.67
N PRO A 51 8.91 -11.03 5.92
CA PRO A 51 8.63 -9.61 5.75
C PRO A 51 8.59 -9.12 4.29
N PHE A 52 8.72 -10.02 3.31
CA PHE A 52 8.69 -9.67 1.88
C PHE A 52 7.62 -10.44 1.11
N ILE A 53 7.15 -11.59 1.64
CA ILE A 53 6.19 -12.46 0.96
C ILE A 53 4.76 -11.90 0.96
N PRO A 54 4.16 -11.47 2.09
CA PRO A 54 2.75 -11.13 2.15
C PRO A 54 2.52 -9.70 1.66
N ASP A 55 2.92 -9.38 0.42
CA ASP A 55 2.87 -8.08 -0.25
C ASP A 55 1.66 -7.19 0.15
N CYS A 56 0.48 -7.46 -0.42
CA CYS A 56 -0.72 -6.65 -0.21
C CYS A 56 -1.28 -6.74 1.23
N PRO A 57 -1.30 -7.91 1.89
CA PRO A 57 -1.64 -8.00 3.31
C PRO A 57 -0.75 -7.12 4.20
N GLU A 58 0.55 -7.13 3.96
CA GLU A 58 1.51 -6.31 4.68
C GLU A 58 1.30 -4.82 4.39
N ALA A 59 1.05 -4.45 3.13
CA ALA A 59 0.70 -3.09 2.75
C ALA A 59 -0.53 -2.56 3.49
N ALA A 60 -1.60 -3.36 3.56
CA ALA A 60 -2.82 -3.02 4.29
C ALA A 60 -2.57 -2.90 5.80
N LEU A 61 -1.70 -3.74 6.37
CA LEU A 61 -1.28 -3.64 7.76
C LEU A 61 -0.53 -2.32 8.03
N TRP A 62 0.45 -1.98 7.21
CA TRP A 62 1.20 -0.73 7.34
C TRP A 62 0.33 0.50 7.14
N GLY A 63 -0.57 0.48 6.15
CA GLY A 63 -1.57 1.51 5.94
C GLY A 63 -2.44 1.72 7.18
N THR A 64 -2.97 0.63 7.76
CA THR A 64 -3.79 0.64 8.98
C THR A 64 -3.02 1.26 10.16
N VAL A 65 -1.79 0.81 10.40
CA VAL A 65 -0.96 1.34 11.49
C VAL A 65 -0.68 2.83 11.26
N ALA A 66 -0.40 3.25 10.02
CA ALA A 66 -0.12 4.65 9.70
C ALA A 66 -1.33 5.55 9.95
N PHE A 67 -2.54 5.13 9.52
CA PHE A 67 -3.77 5.84 9.81
C PHE A 67 -4.08 5.94 11.31
N LEU A 68 -3.83 4.88 12.08
CA LEU A 68 -3.98 4.91 13.53
C LEU A 68 -3.00 5.88 14.19
N LEU A 69 -1.72 5.86 13.79
CA LEU A 69 -0.71 6.80 14.28
C LEU A 69 -1.12 8.25 13.99
N LEU A 70 -1.57 8.55 12.77
CA LEU A 70 -2.06 9.87 12.39
C LEU A 70 -3.30 10.28 13.20
N ARG A 71 -4.27 9.37 13.41
CA ARG A 71 -5.48 9.61 14.21
C ARG A 71 -5.16 10.01 15.65
N TYR A 72 -4.14 9.41 16.25
CA TYR A 72 -3.71 9.70 17.63
C TYR A 72 -2.60 10.76 17.73
N GLY A 73 -2.30 11.47 16.63
CA GLY A 73 -1.32 12.56 16.62
C GLY A 73 0.14 12.08 16.79
N ARG A 74 0.42 10.82 16.49
CA ARG A 74 1.76 10.21 16.54
C ARG A 74 2.38 10.11 15.16
N ASP A 75 2.45 11.23 14.44
CA ASP A 75 3.01 11.25 13.09
C ASP A 75 4.50 10.88 13.08
N ARG A 76 4.84 9.90 12.23
CA ARG A 76 6.19 9.44 11.95
C ARG A 76 6.36 9.47 10.45
N SER A 77 6.89 10.57 9.91
CA SER A 77 6.89 10.82 8.46
C SER A 77 7.58 9.72 7.64
N TRP A 78 8.61 9.07 8.19
CA TRP A 78 9.26 7.92 7.53
C TRP A 78 8.32 6.71 7.41
N PHE A 79 7.51 6.44 8.44
CA PHE A 79 6.58 5.33 8.47
C PHE A 79 5.34 5.63 7.61
N THR A 80 4.85 6.87 7.64
CA THR A 80 3.81 7.33 6.72
C THR A 80 4.27 7.21 5.27
N ALA A 81 5.53 7.55 4.97
CA ALA A 81 6.10 7.37 3.64
C ALA A 81 6.23 5.89 3.24
N PHE A 82 6.69 5.05 4.16
CA PHE A 82 6.80 3.62 3.95
C PHE A 82 5.44 2.95 3.67
N ALA A 83 4.43 3.27 4.49
CA ALA A 83 3.07 2.77 4.32
C ALA A 83 2.44 3.27 3.00
N ALA A 84 2.59 4.57 2.68
CA ALA A 84 2.11 5.12 1.41
C ALA A 84 2.75 4.43 0.20
N PHE A 85 4.08 4.23 0.24
CA PHE A 85 4.81 3.54 -0.80
C PHE A 85 4.31 2.11 -0.97
N SER A 86 4.17 1.36 0.13
CA SER A 86 3.68 -0.02 0.13
C SER A 86 2.28 -0.13 -0.49
N CYS A 87 1.32 0.65 0.03
CA CYS A 87 -0.06 0.67 -0.44
C CYS A 87 -0.17 0.99 -1.93
N ILE A 88 0.56 2.01 -2.42
CA ILE A 88 0.52 2.39 -3.84
C ILE A 88 1.19 1.32 -4.71
N LYS A 89 2.38 0.83 -4.33
CA LYS A 89 3.13 -0.17 -5.09
C LYS A 89 2.29 -1.44 -5.27
N TYR A 90 1.86 -2.04 -4.18
CA TYR A 90 1.19 -3.34 -4.20
C TYR A 90 -0.27 -3.24 -4.68
N GLY A 91 -0.93 -2.11 -4.39
CA GLY A 91 -2.22 -1.79 -4.96
C GLY A 91 -2.16 -1.75 -6.49
N ILE A 92 -1.33 -0.88 -7.06
CA ILE A 92 -1.22 -0.74 -8.53
C ILE A 92 -0.68 -2.02 -9.17
N TRP A 93 0.31 -2.68 -8.58
CA TRP A 93 0.82 -3.96 -9.10
C TRP A 93 -0.31 -4.97 -9.28
N THR A 94 -1.19 -5.10 -8.28
CA THR A 94 -2.33 -6.03 -8.32
C THR A 94 -3.36 -5.62 -9.37
N LEU A 95 -3.61 -4.31 -9.54
CA LEU A 95 -4.47 -3.82 -10.62
C LEU A 95 -3.91 -4.20 -12.00
N MET A 96 -2.60 -4.00 -12.21
CA MET A 96 -1.95 -4.33 -13.48
C MET A 96 -1.94 -5.85 -13.73
N PHE A 97 -1.73 -6.66 -12.70
CA PHE A 97 -1.81 -8.12 -12.76
C PHE A 97 -3.18 -8.59 -13.26
N TRP A 98 -4.28 -8.15 -12.63
CA TRP A 98 -5.63 -8.56 -13.01
C TRP A 98 -6.07 -8.02 -14.37
N LEU A 99 -5.71 -6.78 -14.71
CA LEU A 99 -5.95 -6.24 -16.05
C LEU A 99 -5.24 -7.08 -17.13
N LYS A 100 -3.99 -7.51 -16.85
CA LYS A 100 -3.26 -8.38 -17.77
C LYS A 100 -3.90 -9.76 -17.86
N HIS A 101 -4.31 -10.35 -16.74
CA HIS A 101 -5.01 -11.62 -16.70
C HIS A 101 -6.29 -11.60 -17.57
N TRP A 102 -7.18 -10.63 -17.33
CA TRP A 102 -8.44 -10.51 -18.10
C TRP A 102 -8.22 -10.18 -19.57
N SER A 103 -7.11 -9.51 -19.93
CA SER A 103 -6.77 -9.29 -21.35
C SER A 103 -6.49 -10.58 -22.12
N VAL A 104 -6.21 -11.68 -21.41
CA VAL A 104 -5.89 -12.99 -21.97
C VAL A 104 -7.06 -13.96 -21.85
N VAL A 105 -7.68 -14.05 -20.67
CA VAL A 105 -8.71 -15.06 -20.39
C VAL A 105 -10.16 -14.54 -20.52
N GLY A 106 -10.35 -13.22 -20.62
CA GLY A 106 -11.66 -12.58 -20.58
C GLY A 106 -12.24 -12.51 -19.18
N PHE A 107 -13.58 -12.54 -19.08
CA PHE A 107 -14.35 -12.32 -17.83
C PHE A 107 -15.31 -13.46 -17.51
N ALA A 108 -15.14 -14.62 -18.14
CA ALA A 108 -16.06 -15.76 -18.04
C ALA A 108 -15.62 -16.82 -17.02
N ASP A 109 -14.50 -16.60 -16.34
CA ASP A 109 -13.99 -17.52 -15.32
C ASP A 109 -14.96 -17.57 -14.11
N PRO A 110 -15.33 -18.76 -13.59
CA PRO A 110 -16.10 -18.87 -12.35
C PRO A 110 -15.50 -18.13 -11.16
N GLU A 111 -14.18 -17.95 -11.13
CA GLU A 111 -13.46 -17.23 -10.07
C GLU A 111 -13.54 -15.70 -10.23
N PHE A 112 -14.09 -15.19 -11.34
CA PHE A 112 -14.20 -13.75 -11.62
C PHE A 112 -14.74 -12.89 -10.46
N PRO A 113 -15.73 -13.32 -9.66
CA PRO A 113 -16.16 -12.55 -8.49
C PRO A 113 -15.04 -12.31 -7.45
N LEU A 114 -14.17 -13.30 -7.24
CA LEU A 114 -13.01 -13.19 -6.36
C LEU A 114 -11.96 -12.27 -6.97
N GLU A 115 -11.68 -12.43 -8.25
CA GLU A 115 -10.74 -11.58 -9.00
C GLU A 115 -11.19 -10.11 -8.96
N LEU A 116 -12.49 -9.86 -9.14
CA LEU A 116 -13.07 -8.53 -9.07
C LEU A 116 -13.01 -7.96 -7.65
N MET A 117 -13.27 -8.78 -6.62
CA MET A 117 -13.11 -8.38 -5.22
C MET A 117 -11.66 -8.00 -4.91
N LEU A 118 -10.70 -8.80 -5.38
CA LEU A 118 -9.27 -8.49 -5.27
C LEU A 118 -8.95 -7.20 -6.01
N PHE A 119 -9.39 -7.04 -7.26
CA PHE A 119 -9.15 -5.82 -8.02
C PHE A 119 -9.70 -4.56 -7.31
N VAL A 120 -10.97 -4.57 -6.90
CA VAL A 120 -11.62 -3.42 -6.26
C VAL A 120 -11.02 -3.12 -4.88
N SER A 121 -10.72 -4.13 -4.07
CA SER A 121 -10.05 -3.91 -2.79
C SER A 121 -8.67 -3.29 -2.95
N HIS A 122 -7.93 -3.62 -4.01
CA HIS A 122 -6.62 -3.03 -4.30
C HIS A 122 -6.70 -1.63 -4.91
N MET A 123 -7.83 -1.25 -5.51
CA MET A 123 -8.12 0.16 -5.79
C MET A 123 -8.26 0.96 -4.48
N GLY A 124 -8.96 0.38 -3.49
CA GLY A 124 -9.06 0.94 -2.14
C GLY A 124 -7.69 1.10 -1.48
N LEU A 125 -6.86 0.05 -1.51
CA LEU A 125 -5.49 0.08 -0.99
C LEU A 125 -4.63 1.15 -1.68
N THR A 126 -4.72 1.28 -3.01
CA THR A 126 -4.03 2.34 -3.75
C THR A 126 -4.49 3.73 -3.30
N ALA A 127 -5.80 3.92 -3.14
CA ALA A 127 -6.37 5.18 -2.67
C ALA A 127 -5.93 5.55 -1.25
N GLU A 128 -5.85 4.57 -0.35
CA GLU A 128 -5.27 4.73 0.98
C GLU A 128 -3.81 5.19 0.93
N GLY A 129 -3.01 4.58 0.06
CA GLY A 129 -1.64 4.99 -0.15
C GLY A 129 -1.50 6.42 -0.66
N VAL A 130 -2.36 6.86 -1.60
CA VAL A 130 -2.42 8.25 -2.07
C VAL A 130 -2.82 9.21 -0.95
N LEU A 131 -3.79 8.83 -0.11
CA LEU A 131 -4.18 9.62 1.05
C LEU A 131 -3.00 9.79 2.01
N LEU A 132 -2.30 8.72 2.34
CA LEU A 132 -1.11 8.73 3.20
C LEU A 132 0.04 9.53 2.60
N ALA A 133 0.24 9.48 1.27
CA ALA A 133 1.28 10.23 0.58
C ALA A 133 1.16 11.76 0.80
N THR A 134 -0.07 12.27 0.91
CA THR A 134 -0.32 13.69 1.21
C THR A 134 -0.10 14.08 2.67
N ARG A 135 0.19 13.09 3.53
CA ARG A 135 0.46 13.25 4.97
C ARG A 135 1.91 12.97 5.32
N ILE A 136 2.77 12.72 4.33
CA ILE A 136 4.21 12.60 4.54
C ILE A 136 4.76 13.98 4.95
N GLY A 137 5.17 14.09 6.20
CA GLY A 137 5.89 15.26 6.71
C GLY A 137 7.36 15.31 6.25
N PRO A 138 8.15 16.26 6.77
CA PRO A 138 9.58 16.38 6.48
C PRO A 138 10.33 15.08 6.69
N LEU A 139 11.10 14.65 5.69
CA LEU A 139 11.85 13.40 5.73
C LEU A 139 13.29 13.61 5.26
N ALA A 140 14.25 13.17 6.08
CA ALA A 140 15.67 13.23 5.75
C ALA A 140 16.04 12.26 4.62
N THR A 141 17.01 12.64 3.78
CA THR A 141 17.44 11.82 2.63
C THR A 141 17.82 10.38 3.00
N PRO A 142 18.57 10.10 4.09
CA PRO A 142 18.88 8.71 4.46
C PRO A 142 17.64 7.85 4.71
N LEU A 143 16.58 8.42 5.29
CA LEU A 143 15.32 7.69 5.53
C LEU A 143 14.56 7.45 4.23
N ARG A 144 14.61 8.39 3.27
CA ARG A 144 14.06 8.18 1.92
C ARG A 144 14.76 7.01 1.23
N LEU A 145 16.10 7.01 1.28
CA LEU A 145 16.91 5.94 0.71
C LEU A 145 16.67 4.60 1.40
N ALA A 146 16.44 4.58 2.71
CA ALA A 146 16.08 3.36 3.43
C ALA A 146 14.73 2.77 2.97
N VAL A 147 13.71 3.62 2.80
CA VAL A 147 12.40 3.18 2.26
C VAL A 147 12.56 2.65 0.83
N ILE A 148 13.29 3.37 -0.04
CA ILE A 148 13.54 2.93 -1.43
C ILE A 148 14.32 1.61 -1.44
N GLY A 149 15.35 1.50 -0.61
CA GLY A 149 16.18 0.32 -0.48
C GLY A 149 15.38 -0.90 -0.04
N TRP A 150 14.42 -0.72 0.88
CA TRP A 150 13.51 -1.81 1.28
C TRP A 150 12.70 -2.35 0.10
N PHE A 151 12.06 -1.48 -0.69
CA PHE A 151 11.24 -1.93 -1.81
C PHE A 151 12.05 -2.38 -3.02
N ALA A 152 13.29 -1.91 -3.17
CA ALA A 152 14.24 -2.46 -4.14
C ALA A 152 14.69 -3.87 -3.72
N LEU A 153 14.96 -4.07 -2.43
CA LEU A 153 15.24 -5.39 -1.87
C LEU A 153 14.04 -6.32 -2.03
N SER A 154 12.81 -5.84 -1.84
CA SER A 154 11.61 -6.65 -2.07
C SER A 154 11.55 -7.17 -3.52
N VAL A 155 11.81 -6.31 -4.52
CA VAL A 155 11.87 -6.76 -5.93
C VAL A 155 12.93 -7.84 -6.15
N PHE A 156 14.08 -7.72 -5.49
CA PHE A 156 15.12 -8.76 -5.57
C PHE A 156 14.70 -10.06 -4.88
N VAL A 157 14.04 -10.00 -3.71
CA VAL A 157 13.54 -11.18 -3.01
C VAL A 157 12.45 -11.87 -3.84
N ASP A 158 11.52 -11.10 -4.39
CA ASP A 158 10.40 -11.63 -5.18
C ASP A 158 10.91 -12.33 -6.45
N TYR A 159 11.66 -11.61 -7.29
CA TYR A 159 11.98 -12.06 -8.64
C TYR A 159 13.41 -12.56 -8.81
N GLY A 160 14.33 -12.17 -7.92
CA GLY A 160 15.71 -12.68 -7.91
C GLY A 160 15.85 -13.98 -7.13
N LEU A 161 15.04 -14.17 -6.08
CA LEU A 161 15.05 -15.37 -5.24
C LEU A 161 13.79 -16.25 -5.38
N GLY A 162 12.79 -15.80 -6.14
CA GLY A 162 11.59 -16.59 -6.47
C GLY A 162 10.49 -16.58 -5.40
N PHE A 163 10.46 -15.57 -4.54
CA PHE A 163 9.40 -15.38 -3.52
C PHE A 163 8.23 -14.51 -4.01
N PHE A 164 8.10 -14.26 -5.31
CA PHE A 164 7.02 -13.45 -5.88
C PHE A 164 5.61 -14.02 -5.57
N PRO A 165 4.56 -13.19 -5.57
CA PRO A 165 3.19 -13.64 -5.31
C PRO A 165 2.69 -14.71 -6.27
N PRO A 166 1.75 -15.59 -5.87
CA PRO A 166 1.14 -16.56 -6.77
C PRO A 166 0.61 -15.90 -8.06
N LEU A 167 1.08 -16.39 -9.22
CA LEU A 167 0.69 -15.88 -10.54
C LEU A 167 -0.28 -16.85 -11.24
N THR A 168 -1.11 -16.32 -12.13
CA THR A 168 -1.87 -17.15 -13.07
C THR A 168 -1.04 -17.48 -14.30
N LEU A 169 -1.35 -18.58 -14.99
CA LEU A 169 -0.69 -18.96 -16.25
C LEU A 169 -0.85 -17.90 -17.36
N ALA A 170 -1.85 -17.02 -17.23
CA ALA A 170 -2.13 -15.93 -18.17
C ALA A 170 -1.17 -14.75 -18.03
N VAL A 171 -0.45 -14.63 -16.91
CA VAL A 171 0.41 -13.48 -16.61
C VAL A 171 1.86 -13.93 -16.49
N PRO A 172 2.73 -13.61 -17.47
CA PRO A 172 4.14 -13.99 -17.41
C PRO A 172 4.87 -13.31 -16.24
N GLU A 173 5.79 -14.03 -15.60
CA GLU A 173 6.63 -13.51 -14.52
C GLU A 173 7.40 -12.23 -14.94
N ALA A 174 7.94 -12.22 -16.16
CA ALA A 174 8.64 -11.05 -16.69
C ALA A 174 7.76 -9.79 -16.71
N TYR A 175 6.46 -9.91 -16.95
CA TYR A 175 5.55 -8.78 -16.95
C TYR A 175 5.42 -8.17 -15.54
N VAL A 176 5.13 -9.01 -14.55
CA VAL A 176 4.95 -8.54 -13.17
C VAL A 176 6.26 -8.05 -12.53
N PHE A 177 7.40 -8.64 -12.90
CA PHE A 177 8.72 -8.12 -12.55
C PHE A 177 8.90 -6.66 -13.03
N TRP A 178 8.65 -6.40 -14.31
CA TRP A 178 8.82 -5.05 -14.87
C TRP A 178 7.84 -4.06 -14.27
N VAL A 179 6.61 -4.48 -13.97
CA VAL A 179 5.65 -3.66 -13.23
C VAL A 179 6.21 -3.30 -11.84
N ALA A 180 6.67 -4.29 -11.08
CA ALA A 180 7.20 -4.08 -9.72
C ALA A 180 8.46 -3.18 -9.72
N ALA A 181 9.40 -3.41 -10.64
CA ALA A 181 10.62 -2.62 -10.79
C ALA A 181 10.30 -1.18 -11.21
N THR A 182 9.39 -0.99 -12.16
CA THR A 182 8.96 0.34 -12.62
C THR A 182 8.27 1.11 -11.52
N LEU A 183 7.31 0.50 -10.81
CA LEU A 183 6.62 1.14 -9.69
C LEU A 183 7.60 1.52 -8.57
N THR A 184 8.53 0.62 -8.22
CA THR A 184 9.55 0.90 -7.21
C THR A 184 10.44 2.08 -7.61
N THR A 185 10.82 2.16 -8.89
CA THR A 185 11.63 3.26 -9.41
C THR A 185 10.86 4.58 -9.40
N LEU A 186 9.63 4.60 -9.93
CA LEU A 186 8.82 5.82 -10.02
C LEU A 186 8.46 6.36 -8.63
N LEU A 187 8.04 5.48 -7.71
CA LEU A 187 7.75 5.86 -6.33
C LEU A 187 9.01 6.30 -5.58
N GLY A 188 10.16 5.68 -5.86
CA GLY A 188 11.43 6.10 -5.28
C GLY A 188 11.86 7.48 -5.75
N VAL A 189 11.75 7.77 -7.05
CA VAL A 189 11.99 9.11 -7.60
C VAL A 189 11.02 10.12 -6.99
N ALA A 190 9.71 9.80 -6.95
CA ALA A 190 8.72 10.68 -6.33
C ALA A 190 9.05 10.97 -4.85
N LEU A 191 9.45 9.95 -4.09
CA LEU A 191 9.87 10.10 -2.70
C LEU A 191 11.14 10.94 -2.56
N LEU A 192 12.08 10.91 -3.51
CA LEU A 192 13.27 11.78 -3.47
C LEU A 192 12.92 13.24 -3.81
N LEU A 193 11.93 13.46 -4.68
CA LEU A 193 11.49 14.78 -5.12
C LEU A 193 10.56 15.47 -4.11
N LEU A 194 9.96 14.73 -3.17
CA LEU A 194 9.11 15.30 -2.13
C LEU A 194 9.89 16.39 -1.34
N PRO A 195 9.33 17.60 -1.13
CA PRO A 195 10.01 18.66 -0.41
C PRO A 195 10.52 18.20 0.96
N THR A 196 11.72 18.65 1.33
CA THR A 196 12.35 18.33 2.63
C THR A 196 11.85 19.24 3.76
N HIS A 197 11.17 20.34 3.43
CA HIS A 197 10.67 21.32 4.39
C HIS A 197 9.17 21.18 4.60
N ALA A 198 8.73 21.39 5.85
CA ALA A 198 7.34 21.32 6.21
C ALA A 198 6.54 22.34 5.39
N LEU A 199 5.59 21.88 4.58
CA LEU A 199 4.39 22.68 4.37
C LEU A 199 3.80 22.89 5.75
N THR A 200 3.65 24.13 6.17
CA THR A 200 3.11 24.54 7.47
C THR A 200 1.95 23.61 7.84
N PRO A 201 2.01 22.90 8.98
CA PRO A 201 0.96 21.95 9.31
C PRO A 201 -0.37 22.71 9.37
N ALA A 202 -1.36 22.27 8.59
CA ALA A 202 -2.71 22.73 8.77
C ALA A 202 -3.07 22.51 10.25
N PRO A 203 -3.65 23.52 10.93
CA PRO A 203 -3.92 23.41 12.36
C PRO A 203 -4.77 22.17 12.64
N SER A 204 -4.31 21.36 13.61
CA SER A 204 -5.04 20.19 14.07
C SER A 204 -6.50 20.58 14.40
N PRO A 205 -7.51 19.91 13.81
CA PRO A 205 -8.91 20.24 14.08
C PRO A 205 -9.30 20.03 15.56
N LEU A 206 -8.52 19.25 16.31
CA LEU A 206 -8.74 19.01 17.74
C LEU A 206 -8.23 20.15 18.64
N LYS A 207 -7.38 21.07 18.15
CA LYS A 207 -6.94 22.25 18.92
C LYS A 207 -7.93 23.42 18.86
N VAL A 208 -8.79 23.48 17.85
CA VAL A 208 -9.77 24.56 17.69
C VAL A 208 -10.97 24.36 18.62
N ALA A 209 -11.38 23.10 18.86
CA ALA A 209 -12.52 22.78 19.73
C ALA A 209 -12.28 23.00 21.24
N ARG A 210 -11.05 23.35 21.68
CA ARG A 210 -10.73 23.67 23.08
C ARG A 210 -10.55 25.17 23.36
N ARG A 211 -10.87 26.04 22.39
CA ARG A 211 -10.73 27.50 22.50
C ARG A 211 -12.00 28.29 22.15
N GLY A 212 -13.14 27.61 22.03
CA GLY A 212 -14.46 28.22 21.85
C GLY A 212 -15.30 28.06 23.09
#